data_AF-A0A929QTQ3-F1
#
_entry.id   AF-A0A929QTQ3-F1
#
_cell.length_a   1.000
_cell.length_b   1.000
_cell.length_c   1.000
_cell.angle_alpha   90.00
_cell.angle_beta   90.00
_cell.angle_gamma   90.00
#
_symmetry.space_group_name_H-M   'P 1'
#
loop_
_entity.id
_entity.type
_entity.pdbx_description
1 polymer ?
#
loop_
_entity_poly.entity_id
_entity_poly.type
_entity_poly.pdbx_seq_one_letter_code
_entity_poly.pdbx_strand_id
1 'polypeptide(L)'
;MNDLASRILSLVGGKDNVLANATCMTRLRLTLRDLSLVDQEALRQEEGVMGLVVQDQVQVILGPGKVNQVGSAFAQLTGLSLGYEELAADQVAKTNKAQQKAKYDKPLQRFLQRIANIFIPLLPGIIAAGMINGIANVINVSNQNAWAGEWWFQAIRTMG
;
A
#
# COMPACT_ATOMS: atom_id res chain seq x y z
N MET A 1 23.42 -10.68 -0.79
CA MET A 1 22.08 -10.02 -0.78
C MET A 1 21.26 -10.38 0.47
N ASN A 2 21.31 -11.63 0.95
CA ASN A 2 20.91 -11.95 2.34
C ASN A 2 21.68 -11.09 3.35
N ASP A 3 22.92 -10.71 3.02
CA ASP A 3 23.75 -9.85 3.87
C ASP A 3 23.14 -8.46 4.09
N LEU A 4 22.46 -7.89 3.09
CA LEU A 4 21.83 -6.59 3.23
C LEU A 4 20.61 -6.67 4.18
N ALA A 5 19.81 -7.72 4.08
CA ALA A 5 18.70 -7.94 5.00
C ALA A 5 19.20 -8.16 6.45
N SER A 6 20.26 -8.94 6.63
CA SER A 6 20.89 -9.15 7.94
C SER A 6 21.50 -7.88 8.51
N ARG A 7 22.17 -7.07 7.69
CA ARG A 7 22.72 -5.77 8.09
C ARG A 7 21.61 -4.80 8.51
N ILE A 8 20.57 -4.66 7.70
CA ILE A 8 19.41 -3.84 8.04
C ILE A 8 18.81 -4.31 9.37
N LEU A 9 18.68 -5.63 9.58
CA LEU A 9 18.15 -6.17 10.84
C LEU A 9 19.00 -5.80 12.05
N SER A 10 20.33 -5.87 11.93
CA SER A 10 21.25 -5.46 13.01
C SER A 10 21.15 -3.97 13.31
N LEU A 11 21.05 -3.13 12.27
CA LEU A 11 21.01 -1.67 12.41
C LEU A 11 19.68 -1.13 12.94
N VAL A 12 18.60 -1.92 12.85
CA VAL A 12 17.29 -1.56 13.43
C VAL A 12 17.09 -2.11 14.84
N GLY A 13 18.15 -2.58 15.52
CA GLY A 13 18.07 -3.10 16.89
C GLY A 13 17.68 -4.58 17.00
N GLY A 14 17.77 -5.35 15.91
CA GLY A 14 17.58 -6.79 15.89
C GLY A 14 16.12 -7.24 15.78
N LYS A 15 15.92 -8.56 15.79
CA LYS A 15 14.62 -9.21 15.59
C LYS A 15 13.56 -8.79 16.60
N ASP A 16 13.94 -8.61 17.87
CA ASP A 16 13.00 -8.29 18.95
C ASP A 16 12.45 -6.86 18.85
N ASN A 17 13.13 -5.98 18.11
CA ASN A 17 12.66 -4.63 17.85
C ASN A 17 11.68 -4.55 16.67
N VAL A 18 11.60 -5.58 15.82
CA VAL A 18 10.73 -5.58 14.64
C VAL A 18 9.36 -6.13 14.99
N LEU A 19 8.32 -5.30 14.88
CA LEU A 19 6.92 -5.70 15.10
C LEU A 19 6.25 -6.18 13.81
N ALA A 20 6.53 -5.52 12.69
CA ALA A 20 6.00 -5.88 11.38
C ALA A 20 6.93 -5.37 10.27
N ASN A 21 6.91 -6.06 9.13
CA ASN A 21 7.60 -5.64 7.92
C ASN A 21 6.63 -5.67 6.73
N ALA A 22 6.83 -4.74 5.79
CA ALA A 22 6.04 -4.67 4.56
C ALA A 22 6.86 -4.14 3.39
N THR A 23 6.54 -4.59 2.18
CA THR A 23 7.18 -4.13 0.95
C THR A 23 6.18 -3.62 -0.07
N CYS A 24 6.56 -2.56 -0.78
CA CYS A 24 5.87 -2.06 -1.97
C CYS A 24 6.78 -2.26 -3.20
N MET A 25 6.71 -1.36 -4.19
CA MET A 25 7.58 -1.42 -5.38
C MET A 25 9.04 -1.02 -5.15
N THR A 26 9.33 -0.10 -4.22
CA THR A 26 10.69 0.45 -4.06
C THR A 26 11.15 0.60 -2.62
N ARG A 27 10.28 0.34 -1.64
CA ARG A 27 10.52 0.58 -0.22
C ARG A 27 10.20 -0.63 0.64
N LEU A 28 11.07 -0.90 1.62
CA LEU A 28 10.84 -1.78 2.74
C LEU A 28 10.42 -0.92 3.93
N ARG A 29 9.20 -1.14 4.43
CA ARG A 29 8.66 -0.46 5.61
C ARG A 29 8.74 -1.38 6.82
N LEU A 30 9.25 -0.84 7.92
CA LEU A 30 9.45 -1.55 9.17
C LEU A 30 8.69 -0.82 10.27
N THR A 31 7.81 -1.55 10.94
CA THR A 31 7.19 -1.10 12.19
C THR A 31 8.05 -1.63 13.32
N LEU A 32 8.64 -0.72 14.08
CA LEU A 32 9.56 -1.05 15.17
C LEU A 32 8.93 -0.73 16.53
N ARG A 33 9.41 -1.41 17.58
CA ARG A 33 9.00 -1.16 18.96
C ARG A 33 9.63 0.14 19.49
N ASP A 34 10.92 0.32 19.22
CA ASP A 34 11.70 1.46 19.66
C ASP A 34 12.53 2.04 18.50
N LEU A 35 12.28 3.30 18.16
CA LEU A 35 13.00 4.02 17.11
C LEU A 35 14.39 4.50 17.55
N SER A 36 14.65 4.57 18.86
CA SER A 36 15.94 5.04 19.39
C SER A 36 17.08 4.04 19.15
N LEU A 37 16.75 2.76 18.95
CA LEU A 37 17.71 1.69 18.64
C LEU A 37 18.12 1.66 17.16
N VAL A 38 17.55 2.55 16.34
CA VAL A 38 17.81 2.58 14.89
C VAL A 38 19.01 3.45 14.61
N ASP A 39 20.07 2.85 14.07
CA ASP A 39 21.21 3.60 13.56
C ASP A 39 20.91 4.16 12.16
N GLN A 40 20.33 5.36 12.15
CA GLN A 40 19.89 6.03 10.93
C GLN A 40 21.05 6.41 10.01
N GLU A 41 22.20 6.79 10.59
CA GLU A 41 23.37 7.22 9.83
C GLU A 41 24.03 6.02 9.15
N ALA A 42 24.23 4.91 9.89
CA ALA A 42 24.74 3.67 9.29
C ALA A 42 23.79 3.14 8.22
N LEU A 43 22.47 3.13 8.45
CA LEU A 43 21.48 2.66 7.46
C LEU A 43 21.51 3.46 6.15
N ARG A 44 21.77 4.77 6.21
CA ARG A 44 21.88 5.62 5.01
C ARG A 44 23.17 5.35 4.22
N GLN A 45 24.22 4.90 4.88
CA GLN A 45 25.53 4.62 4.28
C GLN A 45 25.64 3.17 3.77
N GLU A 46 24.71 2.29 4.13
CA GLU A 46 24.71 0.90 3.70
C GLU A 46 24.56 0.75 2.17
N GLU A 47 25.35 -0.16 1.61
CA GLU A 47 25.45 -0.37 0.18
C GLU A 47 24.13 -0.95 -0.40
N GLY A 48 23.43 -0.14 -1.18
CA GLY A 48 22.13 -0.50 -1.76
C GLY A 48 20.92 0.09 -1.05
N VAL A 49 21.13 0.90 -0.01
CA VAL A 49 20.10 1.81 0.50
C VAL A 49 20.22 3.14 -0.25
N MET A 50 19.17 3.51 -0.98
CA MET A 50 19.11 4.78 -1.72
C MET A 50 18.61 5.93 -0.86
N GLY A 51 17.98 5.63 0.28
CA GLY A 51 17.47 6.63 1.20
C GLY A 51 16.71 6.01 2.37
N LEU A 52 16.54 6.80 3.41
CA LEU A 52 15.89 6.41 4.66
C LEU A 52 14.89 7.50 5.06
N VAL A 53 13.64 7.11 5.31
CA VAL A 53 12.60 7.98 5.86
C VAL A 53 12.17 7.42 7.20
N VAL A 54 12.29 8.21 8.26
CA VAL A 54 11.88 7.83 9.62
C VAL A 54 10.77 8.78 10.06
N GLN A 55 9.57 8.24 10.25
CA GLN A 55 8.42 8.94 10.84
C GLN A 55 7.80 8.01 11.89
N ASP A 56 6.53 7.61 11.72
CA ASP A 56 5.88 6.59 12.55
C ASP A 56 6.42 5.17 12.26
N GLN A 57 7.04 4.98 11.09
CA GLN A 57 7.71 3.76 10.65
C GLN A 57 9.05 4.09 10.00
N VAL A 58 9.96 3.11 9.98
CA VAL A 58 11.23 3.21 9.26
C VAL A 58 11.03 2.71 7.84
N GLN A 59 11.27 3.56 6.84
CA GLN A 59 11.17 3.19 5.43
C GLN A 59 12.55 3.24 4.77
N VAL A 60 13.03 2.07 4.37
CA VAL A 60 14.29 1.89 3.64
C VAL A 60 13.99 1.86 2.15
N ILE A 61 14.54 2.81 1.40
CA ILE A 61 14.38 2.91 -0.05
C ILE A 61 15.49 2.08 -0.70
N LEU A 62 15.12 1.00 -1.39
CA LEU A 62 16.06 0.04 -1.99
C LEU A 62 16.04 0.06 -3.52
N GLY A 63 15.02 0.71 -4.11
CA GLY A 63 14.80 0.77 -5.56
C GLY A 63 13.96 -0.39 -6.11
N PRO A 64 13.50 -0.27 -7.37
CA PRO A 64 12.70 -1.30 -8.02
C PRO A 64 13.50 -2.59 -8.21
N GLY A 65 12.84 -3.75 -8.05
CA GLY A 65 13.45 -5.07 -8.22
C GLY A 65 14.20 -5.61 -6.99
N LYS A 66 15.02 -4.78 -6.32
CA LYS A 66 15.82 -5.20 -5.16
C LYS A 66 14.99 -5.34 -3.87
N VAL A 67 13.94 -4.51 -3.72
CA VAL A 67 13.10 -4.48 -2.51
C VAL A 67 12.44 -5.82 -2.18
N ASN A 68 11.94 -6.56 -3.19
CA ASN A 68 11.22 -7.81 -2.95
C ASN A 68 12.15 -8.91 -2.44
N GLN A 69 13.37 -8.96 -2.98
CA GLN A 69 14.38 -9.94 -2.56
C GLN A 69 14.86 -9.65 -1.13
N VAL A 70 15.16 -8.38 -0.82
CA VAL A 70 15.57 -7.96 0.53
C VAL A 70 14.44 -8.15 1.53
N GLY A 71 13.20 -7.79 1.18
CA GLY A 71 12.03 -7.99 2.03
C GLY A 71 11.76 -9.45 2.34
N SER A 72 11.85 -10.34 1.35
CA SER A 72 11.68 -11.78 1.55
C SER A 72 12.76 -12.37 2.45
N ALA A 73 14.03 -12.00 2.24
CA ALA A 73 15.13 -12.41 3.12
C ALA A 73 14.94 -11.86 4.55
N PHE A 74 14.51 -10.61 4.69
CA PHE A 74 14.24 -9.98 5.99
C PHE A 74 13.08 -10.65 6.74
N ALA A 75 12.02 -11.02 6.04
CA ALA A 75 10.90 -11.79 6.60
C ALA A 75 11.35 -13.17 7.10
N GLN A 76 12.19 -13.88 6.35
CA GLN A 76 12.76 -15.17 6.77
C GLN A 76 13.62 -15.04 8.03
N LEU A 77 14.47 -14.01 8.12
CA LEU A 77 15.32 -13.75 9.29
C LEU A 77 14.50 -13.38 10.54
N THR A 78 13.48 -12.55 10.36
CA THR A 78 12.61 -12.12 11.47
C THR A 78 11.56 -13.17 11.83
N GLY A 79 11.28 -14.14 10.96
CA GLY A 79 10.17 -15.09 11.12
C GLY A 79 8.79 -14.44 11.05
N LEU A 80 8.71 -13.20 10.56
CA LEU A 80 7.47 -12.45 10.37
C LEU A 80 6.99 -12.61 8.92
N SER A 81 5.68 -12.73 8.72
CA SER A 81 5.10 -12.75 7.37
C SER A 81 5.34 -11.42 6.67
N LEU A 82 5.85 -11.46 5.44
CA LEU A 82 6.05 -10.26 4.63
C LEU A 82 4.70 -9.66 4.25
N GLY A 83 4.41 -8.45 4.76
CA GLY A 83 3.24 -7.70 4.32
C GLY A 83 3.46 -7.17 2.91
N TYR A 84 2.70 -7.63 1.93
CA TYR A 84 2.62 -6.90 0.67
C TYR A 84 1.60 -5.78 0.85
N GLU A 85 2.02 -4.52 0.67
CA GLU A 85 1.08 -3.48 0.24
C GLU A 85 0.72 -3.75 -1.23
N GLU A 86 0.18 -4.93 -1.49
CA GLU A 86 -0.66 -5.13 -2.64
C GLU A 86 -1.87 -4.21 -2.44
N LEU A 87 -2.40 -3.69 -3.53
CA LEU A 87 -3.57 -2.81 -3.62
C LEU A 87 -4.86 -3.48 -3.10
N ALA A 88 -4.78 -4.34 -2.08
CA ALA A 88 -5.88 -4.80 -1.28
C ALA A 88 -6.23 -3.70 -0.27
N ALA A 89 -7.16 -2.85 -0.70
CA ALA A 89 -7.94 -1.94 0.14
C ALA A 89 -8.56 -2.61 1.40
N ASP A 90 -8.49 -3.93 1.51
CA ASP A 90 -8.99 -4.73 2.64
C ASP A 90 -8.11 -4.68 3.91
N GLN A 91 -6.80 -4.42 3.81
CA GLN A 91 -5.90 -4.48 4.98
C GLN A 91 -5.46 -3.12 5.54
N VAL A 92 -5.45 -2.06 4.73
CA VAL A 92 -5.14 -0.68 5.18
C VAL A 92 -6.15 -0.18 6.24
N ALA A 93 -7.36 -0.73 6.24
CA ALA A 93 -8.40 -0.37 7.20
C ALA A 93 -8.23 -0.99 8.60
N LYS A 94 -7.38 -2.01 8.78
CA LYS A 94 -7.26 -2.72 10.08
C LYS A 94 -6.11 -2.19 10.94
N THR A 95 -4.99 -1.78 10.35
CA THR A 95 -3.78 -1.40 11.13
C THR A 95 -3.77 0.07 11.56
N ASN A 96 -4.33 1.00 10.77
CA ASN A 96 -4.49 2.40 11.18
C ASN A 96 -5.58 2.60 12.26
N LYS A 97 -6.44 1.60 12.48
CA LYS A 97 -7.54 1.67 13.47
C LYS A 97 -7.10 1.40 14.91
N ALA A 98 -5.90 0.88 15.18
CA ALA A 98 -5.53 0.56 16.57
C ALA A 98 -4.93 1.77 17.32
N GLN A 99 -4.11 2.59 16.66
CA GLN A 99 -3.42 3.71 17.33
C GLN A 99 -4.22 5.04 17.33
N GLN A 100 -5.19 5.24 16.42
CA GLN A 100 -6.05 6.43 16.41
C GLN A 100 -7.36 6.29 17.22
N LYS A 101 -7.67 5.08 17.73
CA LYS A 101 -8.89 4.82 18.52
C LYS A 101 -8.91 5.52 19.88
N ALA A 102 -7.77 5.92 20.42
CA ALA A 102 -7.71 6.55 21.73
C ALA A 102 -7.97 8.08 21.70
N LYS A 103 -7.87 8.75 20.55
CA LYS A 103 -7.94 10.23 20.50
C LYS A 103 -9.27 10.80 19.99
N TYR A 104 -10.10 10.02 19.28
CA TYR A 104 -11.39 10.49 18.77
C TYR A 104 -12.47 9.41 18.78
N ASP A 105 -12.88 8.99 19.97
CA ASP A 105 -13.99 8.05 20.16
C ASP A 105 -15.35 8.79 20.25
N LYS A 106 -15.64 9.65 19.26
CA LYS A 106 -16.90 10.41 19.23
C LYS A 106 -18.03 9.58 18.61
N PRO A 107 -19.27 9.67 19.12
CA PRO A 107 -20.42 8.92 18.58
C PRO A 107 -20.67 9.21 17.09
N LEU A 108 -20.42 10.44 16.66
CA LEU A 108 -20.51 10.84 15.24
C LEU A 108 -19.50 10.11 14.36
N GLN A 109 -18.27 9.89 14.84
CA GLN A 109 -17.25 9.18 14.08
C GLN A 109 -17.56 7.69 13.96
N ARG A 110 -18.12 7.08 15.00
CA ARG A 110 -18.62 5.69 14.94
C ARG A 110 -19.77 5.55 13.93
N PHE A 111 -20.64 6.55 13.85
CA PHE A 111 -21.71 6.59 12.85
C PHE A 111 -21.15 6.72 11.42
N LEU A 112 -20.25 7.67 11.18
CA LEU A 112 -19.58 7.84 9.88
C LEU A 112 -18.80 6.59 9.46
N GLN A 113 -18.16 5.89 10.40
CA GLN A 113 -17.47 4.63 10.12
C GLN A 113 -18.43 3.51 9.72
N ARG A 114 -19.63 3.43 10.31
CA ARG A 114 -20.66 2.46 9.89
C ARG A 114 -21.10 2.70 8.45
N ILE A 115 -21.32 3.96 8.08
CA ILE A 115 -21.64 4.35 6.70
C ILE A 115 -20.48 3.98 5.77
N ALA A 116 -19.25 4.38 6.11
CA ALA A 116 -18.07 4.11 5.28
C ALA A 116 -17.85 2.60 5.03
N ASN A 117 -18.04 1.75 6.04
CA ASN A 117 -17.90 0.30 5.90
C ASN A 117 -18.89 -0.32 4.90
N ILE A 118 -20.05 0.32 4.64
CA ILE A 118 -21.03 -0.14 3.63
C ILE A 118 -20.54 0.20 2.22
N PHE A 119 -19.91 1.37 2.04
CA PHE A 119 -19.50 1.86 0.73
C PHE A 119 -18.12 1.40 0.27
N ILE A 120 -17.23 1.03 1.20
CA ILE A 120 -15.87 0.56 0.85
C ILE A 120 -15.89 -0.63 -0.13
N PRO A 121 -16.72 -1.69 0.08
CA PRO A 121 -16.82 -2.78 -0.89
C PRO A 121 -17.43 -2.37 -2.24
N LEU A 122 -18.21 -1.29 -2.28
CA LEU A 122 -18.89 -0.80 -3.49
C LEU A 122 -18.04 0.16 -4.33
N LEU A 123 -17.01 0.79 -3.72
CA LEU A 123 -16.14 1.77 -4.36
C LEU A 123 -15.50 1.25 -5.67
N PRO A 124 -14.90 0.05 -5.73
CA PRO A 124 -14.26 -0.44 -6.96
C PRO A 124 -15.23 -0.53 -8.14
N GLY A 125 -16.46 -1.00 -7.91
CA GLY A 125 -17.49 -1.10 -8.95
C GLY A 125 -17.95 0.27 -9.47
N ILE A 126 -18.16 1.24 -8.55
CA ILE A 126 -18.56 2.61 -8.91
C ILE A 126 -17.45 3.30 -9.71
N ILE A 127 -16.19 3.12 -9.30
CA ILE A 127 -15.02 3.70 -9.98
C ILE A 127 -14.89 3.14 -11.40
N ALA A 128 -15.06 1.82 -11.58
CA ALA A 128 -15.04 1.18 -12.90
C ALA A 128 -16.17 1.70 -13.81
N ALA A 129 -17.41 1.76 -13.30
CA ALA A 129 -18.56 2.27 -14.05
C ALA A 129 -18.36 3.75 -14.45
N GLY A 130 -17.82 4.58 -13.57
CA GLY A 130 -17.51 5.98 -13.86
C GLY A 130 -16.44 6.14 -14.95
N MET A 131 -15.37 5.34 -14.91
CA MET A 131 -14.34 5.35 -15.94
C MET A 131 -14.87 4.91 -17.30
N ILE A 132 -15.67 3.84 -17.35
CA ILE A 132 -16.28 3.36 -18.61
C ILE A 132 -17.16 4.46 -19.23
N ASN A 133 -18.03 5.09 -18.43
CA ASN A 133 -18.87 6.19 -18.91
C ASN A 133 -18.05 7.41 -19.35
N GLY A 134 -16.98 7.76 -18.63
CA GLY A 134 -16.09 8.85 -18.99
C GLY A 134 -15.43 8.63 -20.35
N ILE A 135 -14.86 7.44 -20.57
CA ILE A 135 -14.23 7.07 -21.84
C ILE A 135 -15.26 7.04 -22.97
N ALA A 136 -16.43 6.44 -22.73
CA ALA A 136 -17.51 6.39 -23.72
C ALA A 136 -17.95 7.80 -24.14
N ASN A 137 -18.07 8.73 -23.19
CA ASN A 137 -18.41 10.12 -23.47
C ASN A 137 -17.34 10.84 -24.29
N VAL A 138 -16.06 10.64 -23.97
CA VAL A 138 -14.95 11.25 -24.72
C VAL A 138 -14.94 10.75 -26.17
N ILE A 139 -15.09 9.44 -26.39
CA ILE A 139 -15.17 8.85 -27.74
C ILE A 139 -16.39 9.39 -28.50
N ASN A 140 -17.55 9.48 -27.84
CA ASN A 140 -18.77 9.97 -28.45
C ASN A 140 -18.66 11.44 -28.88
N VAL A 141 -18.10 12.31 -28.02
CA VAL A 141 -17.86 13.73 -28.34
C VAL A 141 -16.83 13.88 -29.47
N SER A 142 -15.77 13.06 -29.45
CA SER A 142 -14.70 13.12 -30.46
C SER A 142 -15.19 12.69 -31.85
N ASN A 143 -16.17 11.78 -31.91
CA ASN A 143 -16.80 11.32 -33.15
C ASN A 143 -18.07 12.10 -33.52
N GLN A 144 -18.23 13.35 -33.04
CA GLN A 144 -19.38 14.21 -33.34
C GLN A 144 -20.75 13.54 -33.06
N ASN A 145 -20.87 12.81 -31.95
CA ASN A 145 -22.09 12.07 -31.59
C ASN A 145 -22.51 10.96 -32.57
N ALA A 146 -21.60 10.43 -33.41
CA ALA A 146 -21.93 9.38 -34.37
C ALA A 146 -22.50 8.08 -33.75
N TRP A 147 -22.33 7.87 -32.43
CA TRP A 147 -22.79 6.68 -31.69
C TRP A 147 -23.83 7.02 -30.61
N ALA A 148 -24.32 8.27 -30.59
CA ALA A 148 -25.29 8.73 -29.61
C ALA A 148 -26.61 7.95 -29.77
N GLY A 149 -26.91 7.08 -28.79
CA GLY A 149 -28.13 6.27 -28.75
C GLY A 149 -27.96 4.81 -29.21
N GLU A 150 -26.90 4.49 -29.94
CA GLU A 150 -26.70 3.16 -30.59
C GLU A 150 -25.54 2.35 -29.97
N TRP A 151 -24.66 2.96 -29.17
CA TRP A 151 -23.42 2.30 -28.69
C TRP A 151 -23.66 1.03 -27.87
N TRP A 152 -24.70 0.99 -27.04
CA TRP A 152 -25.04 -0.17 -26.21
C TRP A 152 -25.57 -1.34 -27.08
N PHE A 153 -26.32 -1.02 -28.15
CA PHE A 153 -26.80 -2.01 -29.11
C PHE A 153 -25.64 -2.59 -29.94
N GLN A 154 -24.72 -1.74 -30.38
CA GLN A 154 -23.51 -2.18 -31.11
C GLN A 154 -22.57 -3.01 -30.21
N ALA A 155 -22.41 -2.63 -28.94
CA ALA A 155 -21.60 -3.39 -27.98
C ALA A 155 -22.17 -4.80 -27.74
N ILE A 156 -23.49 -4.92 -27.55
CA ILE A 156 -24.17 -6.23 -27.42
C ILE A 156 -24.03 -7.04 -28.70
N ARG A 157 -24.21 -6.42 -29.87
CA ARG A 157 -24.08 -7.08 -31.18
C ARG A 157 -22.67 -7.63 -31.45
N THR A 158 -21.63 -6.97 -30.96
CA THR A 158 -20.23 -7.44 -31.14
C THR A 158 -19.81 -8.54 -30.16
N MET A 159 -20.58 -8.76 -29.09
CA MET A 159 -20.30 -9.79 -28.09
C MET A 159 -21.02 -11.13 -28.36
N GLY A 160 -21.91 -11.18 -29.35
CA GLY A 160 -22.53 -12.42 -29.86
C GLY A 160 -21.89 -12.86 -31.17
#